data_AF-A0A1B6GF02-F1
#
_entry.id   AF-A0A1B6GF02-F1
#
_cell.length_a   1.000
_cell.length_b   1.000
_cell.length_c   1.000
_cell.angle_alpha   90.00
_cell.angle_beta   90.00
_cell.angle_gamma   90.00
#
_symmetry.space_group_name_H-M   'P 1'
#
loop_
_entity.id
_entity.type
_entity.pdbx_description
1 polymer ?
#
loop_
_entity_poly.entity_id
_entity_poly.type
_entity_poly.pdbx_seq_one_letter_code
_entity_poly.pdbx_strand_id
1 'polypeptide(L)'
;KPDLGIKHILLTIKCLLIVPNAESALNEEAGKLLLEHYDDYSQRARMMTEIHASAPKLPKPGLETTAEGPMAKKHAGDKKVAADKKKLLKDKKRTLKRL
;
A
#
# COMPACT_ATOMS: atom_id res chain seq x y z
N LYS A 1 17.44 -29.93 -8.41
CA LYS A 1 16.60 -30.34 -9.56
C LYS A 1 17.07 -29.56 -10.78
N PRO A 2 17.88 -30.18 -11.66
CA PRO A 2 18.42 -29.52 -12.84
C PRO A 2 17.34 -29.15 -13.89
N ASP A 3 16.11 -29.63 -13.73
CA ASP A 3 15.01 -29.44 -14.68
C ASP A 3 14.28 -28.09 -14.55
N LEU A 4 14.64 -27.28 -13.54
CA LEU A 4 14.01 -25.99 -13.28
C LEU A 4 14.74 -24.87 -14.04
N GLY A 5 14.23 -24.53 -15.23
CA GLY A 5 14.68 -23.37 -16.00
C GLY A 5 13.99 -22.04 -15.64
N ILE A 6 14.37 -20.97 -16.34
CA ILE A 6 13.85 -19.60 -16.11
C ILE A 6 12.32 -19.49 -16.16
N LYS A 7 11.66 -20.30 -17.00
CA LYS A 7 10.19 -20.38 -17.07
C LYS A 7 9.57 -20.71 -15.71
N HIS A 8 10.16 -21.65 -14.97
CA HIS A 8 9.69 -22.01 -13.63
C HIS A 8 9.89 -20.86 -12.65
N ILE A 9 11.03 -20.16 -12.72
CA ILE A 9 11.33 -19.02 -11.85
C ILE A 9 10.31 -17.90 -12.07
N LEU A 10 10.05 -17.52 -13.33
CA LEU A 10 9.07 -16.47 -13.65
C LEU A 10 7.65 -16.87 -13.25
N LEU A 11 7.29 -18.15 -13.40
CA LEU A 11 6.02 -18.67 -12.92
C LEU A 11 5.90 -18.57 -11.40
N THR A 12 6.95 -18.94 -10.66
CA THR A 12 6.99 -18.80 -9.20
C THR A 12 6.84 -17.35 -8.78
N ILE A 13 7.56 -16.42 -9.43
CA ILE A 13 7.42 -14.98 -9.16
C ILE A 13 5.98 -14.52 -9.38
N LYS A 14 5.34 -14.93 -10.49
CA LYS A 14 3.92 -14.63 -10.74
C LYS A 14 3.02 -15.16 -9.62
N CYS A 15 3.23 -16.39 -9.16
CA CYS A 15 2.46 -16.95 -8.05
C CYS A 15 2.62 -16.13 -6.77
N LEU A 16 3.83 -15.69 -6.45
CA LEU A 16 4.11 -14.85 -5.28
C LEU A 16 3.46 -13.45 -5.37
N LEU A 17 3.26 -12.92 -6.58
CA LEU A 17 2.52 -11.67 -6.77
C LEU A 17 0.99 -11.83 -6.59
N ILE A 18 0.45 -13.03 -6.80
CA ILE A 18 -0.97 -13.34 -6.62
C ILE A 18 -1.26 -13.74 -5.16
N VAL A 19 -0.39 -14.59 -4.61
CA VAL A 19 -0.47 -15.09 -3.23
C VAL A 19 0.89 -14.86 -2.56
N PRO A 20 1.07 -13.71 -1.89
CA PRO A 20 2.32 -13.39 -1.23
C PRO A 20 2.54 -14.29 0.00
N ASN A 21 3.81 -14.56 0.32
CA ASN A 21 4.19 -15.23 1.57
C ASN A 21 4.75 -14.21 2.57
N ALA A 22 4.01 -13.94 3.64
CA ALA A 22 4.40 -13.00 4.67
C ALA A 22 5.57 -13.49 5.54
N GLU A 23 5.65 -14.80 5.81
CA GLU A 23 6.64 -15.39 6.71
C GLU A 23 8.06 -15.29 6.14
N SER A 24 8.18 -15.32 4.81
CA SER A 24 9.44 -15.17 4.09
C SER A 24 9.62 -13.78 3.48
N ALA A 25 8.88 -12.77 3.96
CA ALA A 25 8.96 -11.43 3.41
C ALA A 25 10.37 -10.85 3.61
N LEU A 26 11.01 -10.41 2.51
CA LEU A 26 12.31 -9.76 2.58
C LEU A 26 12.22 -8.40 3.30
N ASN A 27 11.09 -7.72 3.16
CA ASN A 27 10.76 -6.53 3.92
C ASN A 27 9.84 -6.92 5.08
N GLU A 28 10.39 -6.86 6.30
CA GLU A 28 9.68 -7.18 7.54
C GLU A 28 8.40 -6.35 7.72
N GLU A 29 8.45 -5.05 7.39
CA GLU A 29 7.30 -4.15 7.51
C GLU A 29 6.18 -4.53 6.56
N ALA A 30 6.51 -4.87 5.31
CA ALA A 30 5.54 -5.35 4.33
C ALA A 30 4.92 -6.69 4.74
N GLY A 31 5.71 -7.62 5.31
CA GLY A 31 5.21 -8.88 5.85
C GLY A 31 4.23 -8.68 7.01
N LYS A 32 4.57 -7.78 7.94
CA LYS A 32 3.69 -7.42 9.07
C LYS A 32 2.38 -6.79 8.59
N LEU A 33 2.44 -5.84 7.67
CA LEU A 33 1.24 -5.23 7.09
C LEU A 33 0.35 -6.24 6.40
N LEU A 34 0.95 -7.18 5.66
CA LEU A 34 0.19 -8.21 4.97
C LEU A 34 -0.63 -9.08 5.94
N LEU A 35 -0.11 -9.34 7.15
CA LEU A 35 -0.79 -10.14 8.17
C LEU A 35 -1.76 -9.33 9.04
N GLU A 36 -1.35 -8.14 9.48
CA GLU A 36 -2.07 -7.36 10.50
C GLU A 36 -2.97 -6.28 9.90
N HIS A 37 -2.61 -5.72 8.74
CA HIS A 37 -3.22 -4.52 8.15
C HIS A 37 -3.30 -4.62 6.62
N TYR A 38 -4.04 -5.61 6.12
CA TYR A 38 -4.11 -5.93 4.69
C TYR A 38 -4.54 -4.74 3.80
N ASP A 39 -5.51 -3.94 4.24
CA ASP A 39 -6.00 -2.81 3.45
C ASP A 39 -4.89 -1.78 3.16
N ASP A 40 -4.05 -1.49 4.15
CA ASP A 40 -2.92 -0.57 4.00
C ASP A 40 -1.82 -1.17 3.11
N TYR A 41 -1.55 -2.48 3.25
CA TYR A 41 -0.67 -3.21 2.33
C TYR A 41 -1.17 -3.07 0.88
N SER A 42 -2.47 -3.31 0.65
CA SER A 42 -3.08 -3.28 -0.68
C SER A 42 -3.01 -1.88 -1.31
N GLN A 43 -3.24 -0.82 -0.52
CA GLN A 43 -3.16 0.56 -0.98
C GLN A 43 -1.73 0.93 -1.38
N ARG A 44 -0.74 0.56 -0.55
CA ARG A 44 0.69 0.76 -0.88
C ARG A 44 1.08 -0.01 -2.13
N ALA A 45 0.67 -1.27 -2.26
CA ALA A 45 0.96 -2.09 -3.44
C ALA A 45 0.38 -1.49 -4.72
N ARG A 46 -0.87 -0.98 -4.68
CA ARG A 46 -1.51 -0.29 -5.82
C ARG A 46 -0.75 0.98 -6.21
N MET A 47 -0.46 1.84 -5.24
CA MET A 47 0.33 3.07 -5.48
C MET A 47 1.68 2.76 -6.15
N MET A 48 2.43 1.79 -5.63
CA MET A 48 3.72 1.39 -6.20
C MET A 48 3.57 0.84 -7.62
N THR A 49 2.51 0.05 -7.87
CA THR A 49 2.20 -0.48 -9.20
C THR A 49 1.91 0.65 -10.20
N GLU A 50 1.10 1.64 -9.81
CA GLU A 50 0.76 2.79 -10.66
C GLU A 50 2.00 3.60 -11.05
N ILE A 51 2.91 3.84 -10.11
CA ILE A 51 4.12 4.65 -10.34
C ILE A 51 5.17 3.88 -11.17
N HIS A 52 5.40 2.60 -10.86
CA HIS A 52 6.57 1.87 -11.35
C HIS A 52 6.27 0.78 -12.39
N ALA A 53 5.03 0.27 -12.42
CA ALA A 53 4.65 -0.89 -13.21
C ALA A 53 3.38 -0.65 -14.04
N SER A 54 3.02 0.62 -14.29
CA SER A 54 1.94 0.97 -15.21
C SER A 54 2.22 0.38 -16.58
N ALA A 55 1.48 -0.65 -16.95
CA ALA A 55 1.59 -1.25 -18.27
C ALA A 55 1.17 -0.20 -19.32
N PRO A 56 1.88 -0.08 -20.44
CA PRO A 56 1.36 0.67 -21.57
C PRO A 56 0.00 0.07 -21.94
N LYS A 57 -0.99 0.93 -22.21
CA LYS A 57 -2.33 0.53 -22.65
C LYS A 57 -2.24 -0.11 -24.05
N LEU A 58 -1.68 -1.31 -24.15
CA LEU A 58 -1.92 -2.15 -25.32
C LEU A 58 -3.35 -2.67 -25.21
N PRO A 59 -4.14 -2.59 -26.29
CA PRO A 59 -5.48 -3.15 -26.30
C PRO A 59 -5.38 -4.67 -26.10
N LYS A 60 -5.66 -5.12 -24.87
CA LYS A 60 -5.89 -6.54 -24.58
C LYS A 60 -7.35 -6.82 -24.92
N PRO A 61 -7.65 -7.74 -25.86
CA PRO A 61 -9.01 -8.17 -26.07
C PRO A 61 -9.49 -8.91 -24.81
N GLY A 62 -10.46 -8.34 -24.09
CA GLY A 62 -11.18 -9.03 -23.01
C GLY A 62 -10.84 -8.66 -21.56
N LEU A 63 -10.17 -7.53 -21.27
CA LEU A 63 -10.05 -7.05 -19.89
C LEU A 63 -10.70 -5.68 -19.73
N GLU A 64 -11.95 -5.70 -19.28
CA GLU A 64 -12.72 -4.50 -18.96
C GLU A 64 -12.05 -3.82 -17.76
N THR A 65 -11.29 -2.78 -18.04
CA THR A 65 -10.59 -2.02 -17.00
C THR A 65 -11.45 -0.78 -16.75
N THR A 66 -12.35 -0.84 -15.77
CA THR A 66 -12.96 0.36 -15.17
C THR A 66 -11.90 1.05 -14.32
N ALA A 67 -10.94 1.69 -14.98
CA ALA A 67 -10.01 2.60 -14.33
C ALA A 67 -10.65 4.00 -14.29
N GLU A 68 -11.54 4.21 -13.33
CA GLU A 68 -11.75 5.57 -12.82
C GLU A 68 -10.50 5.97 -12.04
N GLY A 69 -9.56 6.60 -12.74
CA GLY A 69 -8.42 7.24 -12.11
C GLY A 69 -8.88 8.47 -11.31
N PRO A 70 -8.40 8.68 -10.08
CA PRO A 70 -8.56 9.95 -9.41
C PRO A 70 -7.70 10.99 -10.14
N MET A 71 -8.37 11.79 -10.94
CA MET A 71 -7.84 13.01 -11.54
C MET A 71 -7.23 13.89 -10.43
N ALA A 72 -5.99 14.32 -10.66
CA ALA A 72 -5.22 15.18 -9.78
C ALA A 72 -6.06 16.37 -9.26
N LYS A 73 -6.55 16.26 -8.03
CA LYS A 73 -7.01 17.40 -7.23
C LYS A 73 -6.04 17.57 -6.07
N LYS A 74 -5.13 18.52 -6.23
CA LYS A 74 -4.36 19.14 -5.14
C LYS A 74 -5.30 19.39 -3.95
N HIS A 75 -5.02 18.81 -2.79
CA HIS A 75 -5.33 19.43 -1.51
C HIS A 75 -4.36 18.97 -0.43
N ALA A 76 -3.69 19.95 0.17
CA ALA A 76 -2.85 19.82 1.35
C ALA A 76 -3.68 19.32 2.54
N GLY A 77 -3.43 18.09 3.00
CA GLY A 77 -4.17 17.45 4.10
C GLY A 77 -3.43 17.31 5.44
N ASP A 78 -2.10 17.47 5.49
CA ASP A 78 -1.32 17.08 6.67
C ASP A 78 -1.31 18.09 7.85
N LYS A 79 -1.90 19.29 7.71
CA LYS A 79 -1.84 20.30 8.79
C LYS A 79 -2.90 20.16 9.88
N LYS A 80 -3.95 19.35 9.70
CA LYS A 80 -5.08 19.32 10.65
C LYS A 80 -4.85 18.40 11.86
N VAL A 81 -4.23 17.23 11.66
CA VAL A 81 -4.05 16.23 12.72
C VAL A 81 -3.08 16.71 13.82
N ALA A 82 -2.05 17.48 13.45
CA ALA A 82 -1.10 18.04 14.41
C ALA A 82 -1.71 19.16 15.29
N ALA A 83 -2.64 19.95 14.73
CA ALA A 83 -3.29 21.05 15.45
C ALA A 83 -4.27 20.53 16.51
N ASP A 84 -5.05 19.50 16.19
CA ASP A 84 -6.02 18.91 17.11
C ASP A 84 -5.32 18.20 18.29
N LYS A 85 -4.20 17.51 18.04
CA LYS A 85 -3.40 16.89 19.12
C LYS A 85 -2.80 17.93 20.08
N LYS A 86 -2.34 19.08 19.56
CA LYS A 86 -1.77 20.17 20.38
C LYS A 86 -2.84 20.89 21.21
N LYS A 87 -4.05 21.06 20.67
CA LYS A 87 -5.18 21.67 21.39
C LYS A 87 -5.65 20.77 22.53
N LEU A 88 -5.83 19.47 22.29
CA LEU A 88 -6.26 18.50 23.30
C LEU A 88 -5.27 18.38 24.48
N LEU A 89 -3.96 18.43 24.21
CA LEU A 89 -2.92 18.42 25.24
C LEU A 89 -2.90 19.70 26.08
N LYS A 90 -3.19 20.87 25.48
CA LYS A 90 -3.25 22.15 26.20
C LYS A 90 -4.46 22.22 27.13
N ASP A 91 -5.60 21.70 26.69
CA ASP A 91 -6.83 21.67 27.51
C ASP A 91 -6.70 20.71 28.70
N LYS A 92 -6.09 19.53 28.52
CA LYS A 92 -5.78 18.61 29.64
C LYS A 92 -4.88 19.25 30.71
N LYS A 93 -3.85 20.01 30.31
CA LYS A 93 -2.97 20.73 31.26
C LYS A 93 -3.69 21.85 32.02
N ARG A 94 -4.69 22.49 31.41
CA ARG A 94 -5.45 23.58 32.04
C ARG A 94 -6.46 23.04 33.05
N THR A 95 -7.09 21.89 32.78
CA THR A 95 -8.03 21.24 33.69
C THR A 95 -7.34 20.74 34.96
N LEU A 96 -6.14 20.14 34.86
CA LEU A 96 -5.36 19.67 36.01
C LEU A 96 -4.87 20.80 36.94
N LYS A 97 -4.74 22.04 36.45
CA LYS A 97 -4.34 23.21 37.25
C LYS A 97 -5.50 23.87 38.01
N ARG A 98 -6.73 23.44 37.77
CA ARG A 98 -7.95 24.00 38.37
C ARG A 98 -8.57 23.08 39.44
N LEU A 99 -8.00 21.89 39.61
CA LEU A 99 -8.20 21.01 40.74
C LEU A 99 -7.13 21.34 41.80
#